data_AF-A0A963RIW3-F1
#
_entry.id   AF-A0A963RIW3-F1
#
_cell.length_a   1.000
_cell.length_b   1.000
_cell.length_c   1.000
_cell.angle_alpha   90.00
_cell.angle_beta   90.00
_cell.angle_gamma   90.00
#
_symmetry.space_group_name_H-M   'P 1'
#
loop_
_entity.id
_entity.type
_entity.pdbx_description
1 polymer ?
#
loop_
_entity_poly.entity_id
_entity_poly.type
_entity_poly.pdbx_seq_one_letter_code
_entity_poly.pdbx_strand_id
1 'polypeptide(L)' 'KNFVLDNRAGQPELKAARKRAEAHPIEQTGSALRAMMPWIKANQLVDKAKN' A
#
# COMPACT_ATOMS: atom_id res chain seq x y z
N LYS A 1 -0.62 7.05 -21.73
CA LYS A 1 -1.44 8.28 -21.56
C LYS A 1 -2.50 8.17 -20.45
N ASN A 2 -3.04 6.97 -20.19
CA ASN A 2 -4.13 6.77 -19.21
C ASN A 2 -3.75 7.11 -17.77
N PHE A 3 -2.52 6.79 -17.33
CA PHE A 3 -2.06 7.15 -15.97
C PHE A 3 -2.12 8.65 -15.68
N VAL A 4 -1.77 9.51 -16.65
CA VAL A 4 -1.80 10.98 -16.45
C VAL A 4 -3.24 11.48 -16.34
N LEU A 5 -4.18 10.88 -17.09
CA LEU A 5 -5.60 11.22 -17.01
C LEU A 5 -6.22 10.73 -15.70
N ASP A 6 -5.91 9.51 -15.28
CA ASP A 6 -6.35 8.94 -13.99
C ASP A 6 -5.86 9.82 -12.83
N ASN A 7 -4.59 10.25 -12.85
CA ASN A 7 -4.05 11.17 -11.85
C ASN A 7 -4.79 12.52 -11.81
N ARG A 8 -5.06 13.11 -12.98
CA ARG A 8 -5.83 14.36 -13.07
C ARG A 8 -7.28 14.21 -12.59
N ALA A 9 -7.87 13.03 -12.76
CA ALA A 9 -9.20 12.67 -12.29
C ALA A 9 -9.25 12.24 -10.81
N GLY A 10 -8.14 12.35 -10.06
CA GLY A 10 -8.10 11.99 -8.64
C GLY A 10 -7.81 10.52 -8.36
N GLN A 11 -7.19 9.81 -9.31
CA GLN A 11 -6.69 8.45 -9.22
C GLN A 11 -7.74 7.35 -8.97
N PRO A 12 -8.94 7.38 -9.58
CA PRO A 12 -9.96 6.36 -9.34
C PRO A 12 -9.50 4.93 -9.68
N GLU A 13 -8.81 4.73 -10.80
CA GLU A 13 -8.33 3.39 -11.19
C GLU A 13 -7.21 2.92 -10.27
N LEU A 14 -6.24 3.79 -9.95
CA LEU A 14 -5.15 3.46 -9.06
C LEU A 14 -5.65 3.15 -7.63
N LYS A 15 -6.62 3.90 -7.11
CA LYS A 15 -7.24 3.64 -5.79
C LYS A 15 -7.98 2.30 -5.78
N ALA A 16 -8.73 1.99 -6.84
CA ALA A 16 -9.40 0.70 -6.96
C ALA A 16 -8.40 -0.46 -7.03
N ALA A 17 -7.30 -0.29 -7.77
CA ALA A 17 -6.23 -1.27 -7.85
C ALA A 17 -5.55 -1.49 -6.49
N ARG A 18 -5.25 -0.43 -5.74
CA ARG A 18 -4.68 -0.52 -4.39
C ARG A 18 -5.60 -1.27 -3.42
N LYS A 19 -6.89 -0.94 -3.39
CA LYS A 19 -7.87 -1.64 -2.54
C LYS A 19 -7.92 -3.14 -2.84
N ARG A 20 -7.82 -3.53 -4.11
CA ARG A 20 -7.78 -4.94 -4.52
C ARG A 20 -6.48 -5.63 -4.11
N ALA A 21 -5.35 -4.94 -4.25
CA ALA A 21 -4.04 -5.47 -3.84
C ALA A 21 -3.96 -5.64 -2.31
N GLU A 22 -4.50 -4.70 -1.53
CA GLU A 22 -4.57 -4.79 -0.06
C GLU A 22 -5.42 -5.97 0.42
N ALA A 23 -6.45 -6.35 -0.33
CA ALA A 23 -7.28 -7.51 -0.03
C ALA A 23 -6.61 -8.86 -0.36
N HIS A 24 -5.40 -8.85 -0.96
CA HIS A 24 -4.73 -10.09 -1.32
C HIS A 24 -4.20 -10.81 -0.06
N PRO A 25 -4.44 -12.13 0.11
CA PRO A 25 -4.04 -12.86 1.32
C PRO A 25 -2.56 -12.76 1.69
N ILE A 26 -1.70 -12.60 0.68
CA ILE A 26 -0.25 -12.41 0.89
C ILE A 26 0.06 -11.19 1.76
N GLU A 27 -0.73 -10.12 1.67
CA GLU A 27 -0.48 -8.91 2.44
C GLU A 27 -0.82 -9.11 3.92
N GLN A 28 -1.83 -9.93 4.23
CA GLN A 28 -2.13 -10.33 5.59
C GLN A 28 -0.95 -11.09 6.20
N THR A 29 -0.48 -12.16 5.55
CA THR A 29 0.65 -12.96 6.04
C THR A 29 1.94 -12.14 6.08
N GLY A 30 2.22 -11.37 5.04
CA GLY A 30 3.40 -10.52 4.95
C GLY A 30 3.42 -9.43 6.01
N SER A 31 2.27 -8.85 6.37
CA SER A 31 2.18 -7.86 7.45
C SER A 31 2.56 -8.45 8.81
N ALA A 32 2.08 -9.66 9.12
CA ALA A 32 2.39 -10.34 10.38
C ALA A 32 3.88 -10.68 10.48
N LEU A 33 4.46 -11.22 9.40
CA LEU A 33 5.89 -11.54 9.36
C LEU A 33 6.77 -10.28 9.50
N ARG A 34 6.43 -9.19 8.79
CA ARG A 34 7.15 -7.91 8.90
C ARG A 34 7.03 -7.28 10.29
N ALA A 35 5.91 -7.48 10.99
CA ALA A 35 5.73 -7.00 12.35
C ALA A 35 6.66 -7.70 13.36
N MET A 36 7.04 -8.96 13.12
CA MET A 36 7.97 -9.71 13.96
C MET A 36 9.45 -9.33 13.72
N MET A 37 9.74 -8.53 12.69
CA MET A 37 11.10 -8.15 12.30
C MET A 37 11.43 -6.71 12.74
N PRO A 38 12.02 -6.50 13.92
CA PRO A 38 12.21 -5.17 14.50
C PRO A 38 13.12 -4.26 13.64
N TRP A 39 14.07 -4.83 12.90
CA TRP A 39 14.97 -4.06 12.03
C TRP A 39 14.26 -3.48 10.79
N ILE A 40 13.16 -4.10 10.34
CA ILE A 40 12.36 -3.58 9.23
C ILE A 40 11.53 -2.39 9.70
N LYS A 41 10.95 -2.49 10.92
CA LYS A 41 10.16 -1.41 11.52
C LYS A 41 11.01 -0.17 11.81
N ALA A 42 12.27 -0.36 12.22
CA ALA A 42 13.19 0.73 12.55
C ALA A 42 13.46 1.69 11.39
N ASN A 43 13.44 1.21 10.13
CA ASN A 43 13.73 2.01 8.94
C ASN A 43 12.48 2.28 8.07
N GLN A 44 11.29 2.27 8.67
CA GLN A 44 10.06 2.48 7.94
C GLN A 44 9.94 3.95 7.50
N LEU A 45 9.99 4.20 6.18
CA LEU A 45 9.87 5.53 5.57
C LEU A 45 8.46 6.14 5.63
N VAL A 46 7.43 5.30 5.76
CA VAL A 46 6.02 5.74 5.68
C VAL A 46 5.26 5.26 6.90
N ASP A 47 4.82 6.21 7.72
CA ASP A 47 3.87 5.96 8.82
C ASP A 47 2.45 5.86 8.24
N LYS A 48 1.85 4.68 8.33
CA LYS A 48 0.50 4.41 7.83
C LYS A 48 -0.61 5.00 8.71
N ALA A 49 -0.31 5.46 9.93
CA ALA A 49 -1.30 6.10 10.80
C ALA A 49 -1.56 7.57 10.43
N LYS A 50 -0.70 8.17 9.60
CA LYS A 50 -0.74 9.59 9.23
C LYS A 50 -1.22 9.85 7.80
N ASN A 51 -1.62 8.82 7.06
CA ASN A 51 -1.94 8.86 5.62
C ASN A 51 -3.33 8.32 5.33
#